data_AF-A0A1F9R3D1-F1
#
_entry.id   AF-A0A1F9R3D1-F1
#
_cell.length_a   1.000
_cell.length_b   1.000
_cell.length_c   1.000
_cell.angle_alpha   90.00
_cell.angle_beta   90.00
_cell.angle_gamma   90.00
#
_symmetry.space_group_name_H-M   'P 1'
#
loop_
_entity.id
_entity.type
_entity.pdbx_description
1 polymer ?
#
loop_
_entity_poly.entity_id
_entity_poly.type
_entity_poly.pdbx_seq_one_letter_code
_entity_poly.pdbx_strand_id
1 'polypeptide(L)'
;MILSQKDALALAFPAATTVERRTAFLSDSQVRAAEKAAQSKIETKVWTYYVGRSSAGVTGTAYFESHVVRAMDETFMVVVEPDGKVRFVEILSFCEPDEYLASKRWLGQFKGRPLDEELLLRRGLRNITGASLTSEAITRGVRRVLAVHGALNDLPPNVVD
;
A
#
# COMPACT_ATOMS: atom_id res chain seq x y z
N MET A 1 15.80 -10.72 1.71
CA MET A 1 14.60 -10.74 0.83
C MET A 1 13.74 -11.91 1.27
N ILE A 2 12.43 -11.68 1.44
CA ILE A 2 11.45 -12.65 1.97
C ILE A 2 10.57 -13.19 0.84
N LEU A 3 10.09 -12.32 -0.06
CA LEU A 3 9.24 -12.68 -1.19
C LEU A 3 9.61 -11.84 -2.42
N SER A 4 9.62 -12.44 -3.61
CA SER A 4 9.86 -11.71 -4.85
C SER A 4 8.62 -10.89 -5.26
N GLN A 5 8.80 -9.82 -6.04
CA GLN A 5 7.67 -9.05 -6.58
C GLN A 5 6.72 -9.92 -7.41
N LYS A 6 7.27 -10.86 -8.20
CA LYS A 6 6.48 -11.80 -9.00
C LYS A 6 5.59 -12.67 -8.11
N ASP A 7 6.16 -13.24 -7.04
CA ASP A 7 5.43 -14.12 -6.14
C ASP A 7 4.41 -13.34 -5.29
N ALA A 8 4.72 -12.10 -4.91
CA ALA A 8 3.79 -11.20 -4.25
C ALA A 8 2.59 -10.86 -5.15
N LEU A 9 2.82 -10.56 -6.43
CA LEU A 9 1.73 -10.33 -7.39
C LEU A 9 0.90 -11.60 -7.62
N ALA A 10 1.54 -12.78 -7.67
CA ALA A 10 0.82 -14.06 -7.77
C ALA A 10 -0.03 -14.37 -6.52
N LEU A 11 0.43 -13.95 -5.33
CA LEU A 11 -0.35 -14.00 -4.10
C LEU A 11 -1.57 -13.04 -4.14
N ALA A 12 -1.40 -11.85 -4.71
CA ALA A 12 -2.46 -10.85 -4.81
C ALA A 12 -3.53 -11.19 -5.85
N PHE A 13 -3.11 -11.80 -6.96
CA PHE A 13 -3.91 -12.01 -8.16
C PHE A 13 -3.78 -13.46 -8.64
N PRO A 14 -4.75 -14.35 -8.30
CA PRO A 14 -4.74 -15.75 -8.72
C PRO A 14 -4.73 -15.92 -10.25
N ALA A 15 -4.37 -17.10 -10.73
CA ALA A 15 -4.05 -17.39 -12.14
C ALA A 15 -5.12 -16.97 -13.19
N ALA A 16 -6.38 -16.83 -12.81
CA ALA A 16 -7.46 -16.34 -13.68
C ALA A 16 -7.46 -14.80 -13.86
N THR A 17 -6.45 -14.10 -13.35
CA THR A 17 -6.36 -12.64 -13.35
C THR A 17 -5.23 -12.18 -14.26
N THR A 18 -5.51 -11.26 -15.18
CA THR A 18 -4.46 -10.54 -15.90
C THR A 18 -3.95 -9.40 -15.01
N VAL A 19 -2.63 -9.27 -14.90
CA VAL A 19 -1.99 -8.23 -14.10
C VAL A 19 -1.34 -7.22 -15.04
N GLU A 20 -1.85 -5.99 -15.02
CA GLU A 20 -1.37 -4.89 -15.85
C GLU A 20 -0.56 -3.92 -15.00
N ARG A 21 0.71 -3.68 -15.37
CA ARG A 21 1.53 -2.63 -14.76
C ARG A 21 1.15 -1.28 -15.35
N ARG A 22 0.84 -0.32 -14.49
CA ARG A 22 0.53 1.06 -14.84
C ARG A 22 1.43 2.05 -14.12
N THR A 23 1.52 3.25 -14.68
CA THR A 23 2.21 4.39 -14.09
C THR A 23 1.26 5.57 -14.08
N ALA A 24 1.22 6.30 -12.97
CA ALA A 24 0.50 7.56 -12.85
C ALA A 24 1.42 8.69 -12.41
N PHE A 25 1.04 9.90 -12.80
CA PHE A 25 1.72 11.15 -12.46
C PHE A 25 0.73 12.04 -11.72
N LEU A 26 0.99 12.27 -10.43
CA LEU A 26 0.16 13.13 -9.61
C LEU A 26 0.52 14.60 -9.86
N SER A 27 -0.50 15.44 -10.04
CA SER A 27 -0.35 16.90 -10.02
C SER A 27 -0.10 17.41 -8.59
N ASP A 28 0.35 18.65 -8.46
CA ASP A 28 0.63 19.26 -7.16
C ASP A 28 -0.61 19.34 -6.26
N SER A 29 -1.79 19.56 -6.85
CA SER A 29 -3.05 19.56 -6.10
C SER A 29 -3.40 18.16 -5.60
N GLN A 30 -3.19 17.13 -6.41
CA GLN A 30 -3.39 15.73 -6.01
C GLN A 30 -2.41 15.32 -4.91
N VAL A 31 -1.14 15.69 -5.03
CA VAL A 31 -0.15 15.46 -3.97
C VAL A 31 -0.61 16.11 -2.67
N ARG A 32 -0.99 17.40 -2.68
CA ARG A 32 -1.45 18.09 -1.47
C ARG A 32 -2.69 17.44 -0.86
N ALA A 33 -3.66 17.05 -1.67
CA ALA A 33 -4.87 16.37 -1.21
C ALA A 33 -4.55 15.00 -0.59
N ALA A 34 -3.71 14.22 -1.25
CA ALA A 34 -3.31 12.90 -0.78
C ALA A 34 -2.43 12.99 0.47
N GLU A 35 -1.52 13.96 0.59
CA GLU A 35 -0.74 14.20 1.82
C GLU A 35 -1.65 14.53 3.01
N LYS A 36 -2.64 15.40 2.79
CA LYS A 36 -3.62 15.78 3.80
C LYS A 36 -4.44 14.56 4.26
N ALA A 37 -4.93 13.74 3.33
CA ALA A 37 -5.72 12.55 3.65
C ALA A 37 -4.86 11.47 4.34
N ALA A 38 -3.65 11.23 3.83
CA ALA A 38 -2.72 10.26 4.40
C ALA A 38 -2.15 10.68 5.75
N GLN A 39 -2.19 11.98 6.10
CA GLN A 39 -1.42 12.55 7.20
C GLN A 39 0.07 12.18 7.10
N SER A 40 0.60 12.15 5.88
CA SER A 40 1.96 11.71 5.57
C SER A 40 2.46 12.41 4.31
N LYS A 41 3.78 12.58 4.20
CA LYS A 41 4.41 13.18 3.02
C LYS A 41 4.44 12.22 1.84
N ILE A 42 4.25 12.75 0.63
CA ILE A 42 4.35 11.99 -0.61
C ILE A 42 5.62 12.45 -1.33
N GLU A 43 6.68 11.67 -1.17
CA GLU A 43 8.03 12.01 -1.65
C GLU A 43 8.17 11.97 -3.18
N THR A 44 7.25 11.29 -3.88
CA THR A 44 7.26 11.15 -5.34
C THR A 44 5.88 11.40 -5.95
N LYS A 45 5.88 12.07 -7.11
CA LYS A 45 4.67 12.25 -7.94
C LYS A 45 4.42 11.08 -8.88
N VAL A 46 5.40 10.22 -9.09
CA VAL A 46 5.34 9.10 -10.03
C VAL A 46 5.06 7.82 -9.27
N TRP A 47 3.94 7.18 -9.57
CA TRP A 47 3.50 5.96 -8.90
C TRP A 47 3.32 4.82 -9.89
N THR A 48 4.08 3.74 -9.69
CA THR A 48 3.83 2.46 -10.38
C THR A 48 2.86 1.63 -9.55
N TYR A 49 1.86 1.05 -10.20
CA TYR A 49 0.88 0.17 -9.57
C TYR A 49 0.45 -0.93 -10.54
N TYR A 50 -0.17 -1.98 -9.99
CA TYR A 50 -0.53 -3.18 -10.75
C TYR A 50 -2.02 -3.44 -10.60
N VAL A 51 -2.74 -3.49 -11.71
CA VAL A 51 -4.20 -3.71 -11.73
C VAL A 51 -4.47 -5.17 -12.08
N GLY A 52 -5.13 -5.89 -11.19
CA GLY A 52 -5.67 -7.21 -11.48
C GLY A 52 -7.03 -7.10 -12.16
N ARG A 53 -7.22 -7.80 -13.28
CA ARG A 53 -8.50 -7.91 -13.98
C ARG A 53 -8.89 -9.37 -14.23
N SER A 54 -10.15 -9.68 -13.96
CA SER A 54 -10.80 -10.93 -14.37
C SER A 54 -11.87 -10.64 -15.42
N SER A 55 -12.54 -11.67 -15.91
CA SER A 55 -13.73 -11.52 -16.77
C SER A 55 -14.86 -10.73 -16.11
N ALA A 56 -14.93 -10.70 -14.77
CA ALA A 56 -15.92 -9.97 -14.01
C ALA A 56 -15.51 -8.49 -13.73
N GLY A 57 -14.31 -8.07 -14.13
CA GLY A 57 -13.81 -6.71 -13.94
C GLY A 57 -12.55 -6.62 -13.08
N VAL A 58 -12.29 -5.43 -12.53
CA VAL A 58 -11.11 -5.17 -11.69
C VAL A 58 -11.22 -5.97 -10.39
N THR A 59 -10.22 -6.79 -10.12
CA THR A 59 -10.13 -7.62 -8.91
C THR A 59 -9.27 -6.96 -7.84
N GLY A 60 -8.79 -5.74 -8.03
CA GLY A 60 -7.98 -5.00 -7.05
C GLY A 60 -6.70 -4.42 -7.66
N THR A 61 -6.03 -3.59 -6.86
CA THR A 61 -4.83 -2.87 -7.27
C THR A 61 -3.72 -3.05 -6.24
N ALA A 62 -2.53 -3.45 -6.69
CA ALA A 62 -1.35 -3.62 -5.85
C ALA A 62 -0.37 -2.47 -6.01
N TYR A 63 0.15 -2.00 -4.88
CA TYR A 63 1.17 -0.96 -4.77
C TYR A 63 2.35 -1.50 -3.98
N PHE A 64 3.55 -0.98 -4.26
CA PHE A 64 4.76 -1.31 -3.50
C PHE A 64 5.28 -0.04 -2.84
N GLU A 65 5.60 -0.15 -1.56
CA GLU A 65 6.20 0.90 -0.74
C GLU A 65 7.56 0.43 -0.27
N SER A 66 8.55 1.31 -0.34
CA SER A 66 9.92 1.06 0.10
C SER A 66 10.43 2.27 0.86
N HIS A 67 10.97 2.06 2.05
CA HIS A 67 11.56 3.13 2.86
C HIS A 67 12.46 2.58 3.96
N VAL A 68 13.33 3.44 4.49
CA VAL A 68 14.12 3.18 5.69
C VAL A 68 13.20 3.16 6.91
N VAL A 69 13.30 2.11 7.73
CA VAL A 69 12.53 2.00 9.00
C VAL A 69 13.25 2.72 10.12
N ARG A 70 14.43 2.22 10.52
CA ARG A 70 15.30 2.82 11.55
C ARG A 70 16.66 3.20 10.96
N ALA A 71 17.31 2.24 10.35
CA ALA A 71 18.61 2.35 9.72
C ALA A 71 18.67 1.63 8.36
N MET A 72 17.77 0.67 8.12
CA MET A 72 17.74 -0.18 6.94
C MET A 72 16.36 -0.20 6.29
N ASP A 73 16.34 -0.59 5.02
CA ASP A 73 15.15 -0.56 4.20
C ASP A 73 14.17 -1.69 4.52
N GLU A 74 12.88 -1.39 4.39
CA GLU A 74 11.82 -2.37 4.19
C GLU A 74 11.13 -2.15 2.84
N THR A 75 10.52 -3.21 2.32
CA THR A 75 9.62 -3.13 1.17
C THR A 75 8.42 -4.03 1.41
N PHE A 76 7.23 -3.50 1.18
CA PHE A 76 5.99 -4.24 1.29
C PHE A 76 5.01 -3.88 0.18
N MET A 77 4.09 -4.80 -0.07
CA MET A 77 2.99 -4.65 -0.99
C MET A 77 1.71 -4.34 -0.21
N VAL A 78 0.92 -3.41 -0.72
CA VAL A 78 -0.44 -3.14 -0.27
C VAL A 78 -1.40 -3.45 -1.40
N VAL A 79 -2.36 -4.33 -1.15
CA VAL A 79 -3.42 -4.66 -2.13
C VAL A 79 -4.69 -3.97 -1.70
N VAL A 80 -5.27 -3.19 -2.61
CA VAL A 80 -6.50 -2.42 -2.41
C VAL A 80 -7.64 -3.06 -3.19
N GLU A 81 -8.77 -3.28 -2.53
CA GLU A 81 -10.02 -3.74 -3.14
C GLU A 81 -10.62 -2.66 -4.06
N PRO A 82 -11.49 -3.04 -5.01
CA PRO A 82 -12.19 -2.07 -5.86
C PRO A 82 -13.03 -1.03 -5.08
N ASP A 83 -13.43 -1.33 -3.84
CA ASP A 83 -14.15 -0.41 -2.96
C ASP A 83 -13.22 0.53 -2.16
N GLY A 84 -11.92 0.54 -2.46
CA GLY A 84 -10.92 1.41 -1.85
C GLY A 84 -10.42 0.96 -0.48
N LYS A 85 -10.80 -0.23 0.00
CA LYS A 85 -10.31 -0.77 1.28
C LYS A 85 -9.08 -1.63 1.08
N VAL A 86 -8.25 -1.74 2.12
CA VAL A 86 -7.11 -2.67 2.09
C VAL A 86 -7.61 -4.11 2.09
N ARG A 87 -7.20 -4.90 1.09
CA ARG A 87 -7.36 -6.36 1.11
C ARG A 87 -6.35 -6.99 2.06
N PHE A 88 -5.05 -6.75 1.83
CA PHE A 88 -3.97 -7.20 2.70
C PHE A 88 -2.68 -6.40 2.46
N VAL A 89 -1.74 -6.55 3.39
CA VAL A 89 -0.36 -6.04 3.32
C VAL A 89 0.60 -7.23 3.45
N GLU A 90 1.62 -7.29 2.61
CA GLU A 90 2.63 -8.37 2.60
C GLU A 90 4.04 -7.80 2.53
N ILE A 91 4.95 -8.24 3.40
CA ILE A 91 6.34 -7.79 3.40
C ILE A 91 7.15 -8.60 2.39
N LEU A 92 7.86 -7.91 1.49
CA LEU A 92 8.73 -8.51 0.48
C LEU A 92 10.18 -8.56 0.93
N SER A 93 10.64 -7.53 1.63
CA SER A 93 11.97 -7.49 2.22
C SER A 93 11.96 -6.65 3.48
N PHE A 94 12.75 -7.07 4.45
CA PHE A 94 12.98 -6.36 5.70
C PHE A 94 14.44 -6.57 6.05
N CYS A 95 15.20 -5.49 6.13
CA CYS A 95 16.66 -5.57 6.35
C CYS A 95 17.06 -5.26 7.79
N GLU A 96 16.11 -4.83 8.64
CA GLU A 96 16.32 -4.69 10.08
C GLU A 96 16.34 -6.05 10.81
N PRO A 97 16.84 -6.12 12.05
CA PRO A 97 16.75 -7.34 12.87
C PRO A 97 15.33 -7.90 12.95
N ASP A 98 15.21 -9.23 12.85
CA ASP A 98 13.92 -9.94 12.79
C ASP A 98 12.98 -9.67 13.98
N GLU A 99 13.52 -9.26 15.14
CA GLU A 99 12.71 -8.84 16.30
C GLU A 99 11.83 -7.60 16.02
N TYR A 100 12.18 -6.81 15.01
CA TYR A 100 11.39 -5.66 14.56
C TYR A 100 10.43 -5.98 13.41
N LEU A 101 10.48 -7.20 12.87
CA LEU A 101 9.67 -7.60 11.72
C LEU A 101 8.18 -7.69 12.10
N ALA A 102 7.32 -7.06 11.31
CA ALA A 102 5.89 -7.13 11.53
C ALA A 102 5.35 -8.54 11.23
N SER A 103 4.71 -9.16 12.22
CA SER A 103 4.05 -10.46 12.03
C SER A 103 2.84 -10.38 11.10
N LYS A 104 2.53 -11.48 10.41
CA LYS A 104 1.30 -11.62 9.60
C LYS A 104 0.03 -11.30 10.40
N ARG A 105 -0.01 -11.67 11.68
CA ARG A 105 -1.13 -11.35 12.58
C ARG A 105 -1.30 -9.84 12.76
N TRP A 106 -0.19 -9.12 12.93
CA TRP A 106 -0.22 -7.66 13.08
C TRP A 106 -0.62 -6.97 11.78
N LEU A 107 -0.10 -7.41 10.63
CA LEU A 107 -0.48 -6.93 9.29
C LEU A 107 -1.98 -7.18 8.99
N GLY A 108 -2.55 -8.25 9.54
CA GLY A 108 -3.98 -8.55 9.41
C GLY A 108 -4.92 -7.46 9.93
N GLN A 109 -4.44 -6.51 10.75
CA GLN A 109 -5.25 -5.39 11.24
C GLN A 109 -5.68 -4.41 10.15
N PHE A 110 -4.96 -4.38 9.01
CA PHE A 110 -5.28 -3.51 7.87
C PHE A 110 -6.45 -4.03 7.05
N LYS A 111 -6.73 -5.34 7.06
CA LYS A 111 -7.76 -5.95 6.22
C LYS A 111 -9.13 -5.28 6.43
N GLY A 112 -9.76 -4.87 5.34
CA GLY A 112 -11.06 -4.21 5.32
C GLY A 112 -11.07 -2.76 5.81
N ARG A 113 -9.91 -2.16 6.10
CA ARG A 113 -9.82 -0.77 6.54
C ARG A 113 -9.85 0.19 5.34
N PRO A 114 -10.67 1.24 5.37
CA PRO A 114 -10.56 2.37 4.46
C PRO A 114 -9.52 3.37 4.97
N LEU A 115 -9.25 4.43 4.19
CA LEU A 115 -8.50 5.58 4.69
C LEU A 115 -9.40 6.45 5.57
N ASP A 116 -9.25 6.33 6.88
CA ASP A 116 -10.00 7.10 7.86
C ASP A 116 -9.15 7.44 9.10
N GLU A 117 -9.80 8.00 10.12
CA GLU A 117 -9.19 8.36 11.40
C GLU A 117 -8.89 7.14 12.30
N GLU A 118 -9.42 5.95 11.97
CA GLU A 118 -9.19 4.70 12.69
C GLU A 118 -7.98 3.93 12.14
N LEU A 119 -7.57 4.20 10.90
CA LEU A 119 -6.34 3.67 10.29
C LEU A 119 -5.08 4.37 10.85
N LEU A 120 -4.95 4.39 12.17
CA LEU A 120 -3.86 5.00 12.93
C LEU A 120 -3.50 4.14 14.14
N LEU A 121 -2.22 4.14 14.52
CA LEU A 121 -1.75 3.51 15.74
C LEU A 121 -2.40 4.15 16.96
N ARG A 122 -2.69 3.34 17.99
CA ARG A 122 -3.36 3.75 19.24
C ARG A 122 -4.78 4.28 19.04
N ARG A 123 -5.33 4.12 17.83
CA ARG A 123 -6.75 4.26 17.52
C ARG A 123 -7.29 2.89 17.11
N GLY A 124 -7.58 2.69 15.83
CA GLY A 124 -8.04 1.40 15.31
C GLY A 124 -6.93 0.36 15.15
N LEU A 125 -5.64 0.73 15.20
CA LEU A 125 -4.51 -0.19 15.08
C LEU A 125 -3.69 -0.29 16.37
N ARG A 126 -3.31 -1.52 16.73
CA ARG A 126 -2.37 -1.78 17.82
C ARG A 126 -0.94 -1.57 17.33
N ASN A 127 -0.06 -1.17 18.25
CA ASN A 127 1.38 -1.08 18.00
C ASN A 127 2.06 -2.46 18.17
N ILE A 128 3.24 -2.65 17.57
CA ILE A 128 4.13 -3.79 17.89
C ILE A 128 5.00 -3.39 19.08
N THR A 129 4.94 -4.16 20.16
CA THR A 129 5.80 -3.94 21.34
C THR A 129 7.26 -4.09 20.94
N GLY A 130 8.10 -3.10 21.27
CA GLY A 130 9.53 -3.08 20.90
C GLY A 130 9.82 -2.67 19.45
N ALA A 131 8.80 -2.60 18.57
CA ALA A 131 8.97 -2.26 17.15
C ALA A 131 7.99 -1.14 16.71
N SER A 132 7.96 -0.04 17.49
CA SER A 132 7.08 1.09 17.21
C SER A 132 7.41 1.77 15.88
N LEU A 133 8.69 1.87 15.52
CA LEU A 133 9.12 2.46 14.25
C LEU A 133 8.60 1.65 13.06
N THR A 134 8.74 0.33 13.06
CA THR A 134 8.16 -0.54 12.02
C THR A 134 6.65 -0.35 11.91
N SER A 135 5.95 -0.35 13.06
CA SER A 135 4.51 -0.18 13.09
C SER A 135 4.06 1.14 12.49
N GLU A 136 4.79 2.22 12.81
CA GLU A 136 4.51 3.56 12.33
C GLU A 136 4.82 3.72 10.84
N ALA A 137 5.96 3.17 10.40
CA ALA A 137 6.43 3.23 9.03
C ALA A 137 5.47 2.50 8.07
N ILE A 138 5.08 1.27 8.40
CA ILE A 138 4.08 0.50 7.64
C ILE A 138 2.72 1.22 7.65
N THR A 139 2.25 1.70 8.82
CA THR A 139 0.96 2.40 8.91
C THR A 139 0.93 3.64 8.01
N ARG A 140 1.99 4.46 8.02
CA ARG A 140 2.10 5.63 7.16
C ARG A 140 2.13 5.25 5.67
N GLY A 141 2.87 4.20 5.29
CA GLY A 141 2.89 3.73 3.91
C GLY A 141 1.54 3.20 3.42
N VAL A 142 0.81 2.43 4.24
CA VAL A 142 -0.56 2.00 3.90
C VAL A 142 -1.48 3.20 3.70
N ARG A 143 -1.40 4.22 4.56
CA ARG A 143 -2.19 5.45 4.41
C ARG A 143 -1.86 6.21 3.13
N ARG A 144 -0.57 6.33 2.76
CA ARG A 144 -0.14 6.94 1.49
C ARG A 144 -0.72 6.18 0.30
N VAL A 145 -0.62 4.85 0.30
CA VAL A 145 -1.18 4.01 -0.77
C VAL A 145 -2.67 4.27 -0.94
N LEU A 146 -3.46 4.26 0.13
CA LEU A 146 -4.90 4.49 0.02
C LEU A 146 -5.23 5.91 -0.46
N ALA A 147 -4.48 6.92 0.00
CA ALA A 147 -4.69 8.30 -0.41
C ALA A 147 -4.38 8.49 -1.90
N VAL A 148 -3.29 7.89 -2.38
CA VAL A 148 -2.93 7.89 -3.80
C VAL A 148 -3.97 7.10 -4.60
N HIS A 149 -4.39 5.92 -4.14
CA HIS A 149 -5.42 5.14 -4.81
C HIS A 149 -6.72 5.93 -5.00
N GLY A 150 -7.18 6.64 -3.96
CA GLY A 150 -8.33 7.54 -4.05
C GLY A 150 -8.11 8.65 -5.08
N ALA A 151 -6.98 9.34 -5.02
CA ALA A 151 -6.64 10.41 -5.97
C ALA A 151 -6.54 9.94 -7.44
N LEU A 152 -6.23 8.66 -7.67
CA LEU A 152 -6.21 8.05 -9.00
C LEU A 152 -7.60 7.65 -9.50
N ASN A 153 -8.53 7.29 -8.61
CA ASN A 153 -9.91 6.99 -8.98
C ASN A 153 -10.74 8.27 -9.25
N ASP A 154 -10.33 9.39 -8.64
CA ASP A 154 -10.88 10.72 -8.93
C ASP A 154 -10.33 11.34 -10.23
N LEU A 155 -9.39 10.65 -10.92
CA LEU A 155 -8.95 11.08 -12.25
C LEU A 155 -10.08 10.81 -13.26
N PRO A 156 -10.37 11.76 -14.19
CA PRO A 156 -11.11 11.40 -15.38
C PRO A 156 -10.37 10.24 -16.08
N PRO A 157 -11.08 9.26 -16.69
CA PRO A 157 -10.42 8.18 -17.41
C PRO A 157 -9.45 8.80 -18.41
N ASN A 158 -8.16 8.47 -18.29
CA ASN A 158 -7.11 9.01 -19.13
C ASN A 158 -7.51 8.89 -20.61
N VAL A 159 -7.91 10.00 -21.21
CA VAL A 159 -7.88 10.16 -22.66
C VAL A 159 -6.40 10.32 -22.97
N VAL A 160 -5.79 9.21 -23.36
CA VAL A 160 -4.50 9.25 -24.04
C VAL A 160 -4.85 9.68 -25.46
N ASP A 161 -4.57 10.93 -25.81
CA ASP A 161 -4.42 11.35 -27.21
C ASP A 161 -3.20 10.65 -27.84
#